data_AF-A0A8S3BBI7-F1
#
_entry.id   AF-A0A8S3BBI7-F1
#
_cell.length_a   1.000
_cell.length_b   1.000
_cell.length_c   1.000
_cell.angle_alpha   90.00
_cell.angle_beta   90.00
_cell.angle_gamma   90.00
#
_symmetry.space_group_name_H-M   'P 1'
#
loop_
_entity.id
_entity.type
_entity.pdbx_description
1 polymer ?
#
loop_
_entity_poly.entity_id
_entity_poly.type
_entity_poly.pdbx_seq_one_letter_code
_entity_poly.pdbx_strand_id
1 'polypeptide(L)' 'VKSASYGVAQIAGSCAYTPGDCVADAMSAIPCTTDAVSCIVLATRKKLPQCSDKFNDYLHVEFDCVPLSMDDPAKEYNIC' A
#
# COMPACT_ATOMS: atom_id res chain seq x y z
N VAL A 1 3.10 5.57 -6.10
CA VAL A 1 3.30 4.32 -5.31
C VAL A 1 4.35 3.48 -6.02
N LYS A 2 5.37 3.03 -5.30
CA LYS A 2 6.47 2.21 -5.83
C LYS A 2 6.13 0.72 -5.75
N SER A 3 5.65 0.29 -4.59
CA SER A 3 5.36 -1.11 -4.31
C SER A 3 4.25 -1.21 -3.26
N ALA A 4 3.55 -2.34 -3.25
CA ALA A 4 2.59 -2.68 -2.22
C ALA A 4 2.51 -4.19 -2.04
N SER A 5 2.47 -4.64 -0.80
CA SER A 5 2.38 -6.06 -0.46
C SER A 5 1.53 -6.32 0.77
N TYR A 6 0.74 -7.38 0.73
CA TYR A 6 0.15 -7.97 1.92
C TYR A 6 1.19 -8.85 2.60
N GLY A 7 1.27 -8.78 3.92
CA GLY A 7 2.19 -9.63 4.68
C GLY A 7 1.49 -10.43 5.77
N VAL A 8 2.00 -11.63 6.01
CA VAL A 8 1.70 -12.46 7.18
C VAL A 8 2.89 -12.37 8.12
N ALA A 9 2.68 -11.80 9.29
CA ALA A 9 3.72 -11.54 10.26
C ALA A 9 4.20 -12.84 10.91
N GLN A 10 5.51 -13.02 11.03
CA GLN A 10 6.07 -14.09 11.85
C GLN A 10 5.79 -13.87 13.35
N ILE A 11 5.80 -12.61 13.78
CA ILE A 11 5.48 -12.21 15.14
C ILE A 11 3.99 -11.88 15.20
N ALA A 12 3.22 -12.70 15.91
CA ALA A 12 1.78 -12.50 16.06
C ALA A 12 1.47 -11.09 16.59
N GLY A 13 0.60 -10.36 15.88
CA GLY A 13 0.22 -9.00 16.24
C GLY A 13 1.18 -7.91 15.78
N SER A 14 2.28 -8.24 15.09
CA SER A 14 3.10 -7.24 14.41
C SER A 14 2.40 -6.75 13.15
N CYS A 15 2.32 -5.42 12.99
CA CYS A 15 1.90 -4.76 11.76
C CYS A 15 3.08 -4.21 10.96
N ALA A 16 4.31 -4.49 11.39
CA ALA A 16 5.52 -4.07 10.71
C ALA A 16 6.08 -5.21 9.87
N TYR A 17 6.55 -4.86 8.67
CA TYR A 17 7.27 -5.79 7.80
C TYR A 17 8.55 -6.28 8.47
N THR A 18 8.76 -7.60 8.45
CA THR A 18 10.04 -8.22 8.76
C THR A 18 10.53 -9.10 7.62
N PRO A 19 11.85 -9.27 7.41
CA PRO A 19 12.38 -10.08 6.32
C PRO A 19 11.94 -11.55 6.32
N GLY A 20 11.45 -12.07 7.43
CA GLY A 20 10.94 -13.44 7.55
C GLY A 20 9.47 -13.59 7.17
N ASP A 21 8.75 -12.50 6.95
CA ASP A 21 7.32 -12.54 6.68
C ASP A 21 7.03 -13.16 5.31
N CYS A 22 5.91 -13.87 5.23
CA CYS A 22 5.40 -14.26 3.92
C CYS A 22 4.65 -13.08 3.31
N VAL A 23 5.03 -12.69 2.09
CA VAL A 23 4.46 -11.54 1.40
C VAL A 23 3.79 -11.92 0.08
N ALA A 24 2.81 -11.12 -0.30
CA ALA A 24 2.00 -11.27 -1.51
C ALA A 24 1.81 -9.91 -2.17
N ASP A 25 1.81 -9.87 -3.51
CA ASP A 25 1.53 -8.62 -4.23
C ASP A 25 0.16 -8.02 -3.84
N ALA A 26 0.17 -6.71 -3.62
CA ALA A 26 -1.01 -5.93 -3.28
C ALA A 26 -1.18 -4.69 -4.17
N MET A 27 -0.41 -4.53 -5.25
CA MET A 27 -0.48 -3.33 -6.10
C MET A 27 -1.89 -3.07 -6.64
N SER A 28 -2.61 -4.13 -7.01
CA SER A 28 -4.02 -4.04 -7.46
C SER A 28 -5.00 -3.52 -6.41
N ALA A 29 -4.63 -3.52 -5.12
CA ALA A 29 -5.47 -3.02 -4.02
C ALA A 29 -5.21 -1.55 -3.69
N ILE A 30 -4.29 -0.88 -4.39
CA ILE A 30 -3.92 0.51 -4.15
C ILE A 30 -4.57 1.41 -5.21
N PRO A 31 -5.67 2.12 -4.90
CA PRO A 31 -6.38 2.96 -5.86
C PRO A 31 -5.70 4.33 -6.07
N CYS A 32 -4.48 4.53 -5.60
CA CYS A 32 -3.83 5.84 -5.59
C CYS A 32 -3.36 6.25 -7.00
N THR A 33 -3.82 7.41 -7.47
CA THR A 33 -3.29 8.05 -8.67
C THR A 33 -2.05 8.88 -8.33
N THR A 34 -1.22 9.17 -9.34
CA THR A 34 0.07 9.86 -9.17
C THR A 34 -0.04 11.37 -8.93
N ASP A 35 -1.22 11.94 -9.10
CA ASP A 35 -1.54 13.38 -9.03
C ASP A 35 -2.38 13.76 -7.80
N ALA A 36 -2.69 12.79 -6.94
CA ALA A 36 -3.45 13.03 -5.71
C ALA A 36 -2.54 13.49 -4.56
N VAL A 37 -3.01 14.46 -3.79
CA VAL A 37 -2.35 14.94 -2.55
C VAL A 37 -2.59 14.02 -1.35
N SER A 38 -3.65 13.22 -1.43
CA SER A 38 -4.05 12.23 -0.44
C SER A 38 -4.54 10.98 -1.17
N CYS A 39 -4.38 9.82 -0.53
CA CYS A 39 -4.98 8.59 -1.03
C CYS A 39 -5.49 7.75 0.15
N ILE A 40 -6.74 7.34 0.06
CA ILE A 40 -7.36 6.47 1.07
C ILE A 40 -7.23 5.03 0.59
N VAL A 41 -6.52 4.21 1.36
CA VAL A 41 -6.35 2.78 1.10
C VAL A 41 -7.11 2.00 2.18
N LEU A 42 -8.15 1.27 1.76
CA LEU A 42 -8.90 0.39 2.65
C LEU A 42 -8.22 -0.98 2.71
N ALA A 43 -7.44 -1.22 3.76
CA ALA A 43 -6.83 -2.52 4.00
C ALA A 43 -7.89 -3.55 4.43
N THR A 44 -8.28 -4.42 3.49
CA THR A 44 -9.17 -5.55 3.78
C THR A 44 -8.37 -6.81 4.07
N ARG A 45 -8.95 -7.69 4.90
CA ARG A 45 -8.37 -9.02 5.13
C ARG A 45 -8.48 -9.85 3.86
N LYS A 46 -7.33 -10.27 3.33
CA LYS A 46 -7.19 -11.11 2.14
C LYS A 46 -6.52 -12.41 2.53
N LYS A 47 -7.08 -13.52 2.05
CA LYS A 47 -6.46 -14.84 2.15
C LYS A 47 -5.36 -14.95 1.10
N LEU A 48 -4.17 -15.38 1.51
CA LEU A 48 -2.97 -15.40 0.67
C LEU A 48 -2.57 -16.86 0.37
N PRO A 49 -2.88 -17.41 -0.83
CA PRO A 49 -2.56 -18.80 -1.17
C PRO A 49 -1.06 -19.13 -1.07
N GLN A 50 -0.19 -18.18 -1.43
CA GLN A 50 1.27 -18.33 -1.33
C GLN A 50 1.78 -18.39 0.12
N CYS A 51 0.96 -17.96 1.09
CA CYS A 51 1.29 -17.98 2.51
C CYS A 51 0.53 -19.09 3.26
N SER A 52 0.37 -20.24 2.60
CA SER A 52 -0.37 -21.40 3.14
C SER A 52 -1.80 -21.03 3.51
N ASP A 53 -2.47 -20.27 2.65
CA ASP A 53 -3.87 -19.88 2.85
C ASP A 53 -4.11 -19.04 4.13
N LYS A 54 -3.08 -18.42 4.70
CA LYS A 54 -3.25 -17.51 5.84
C LYS A 54 -3.86 -16.18 5.41
N PHE A 55 -4.55 -15.53 6.34
CA PHE A 55 -4.96 -14.14 6.16
C PHE A 55 -3.76 -13.22 6.38
N ASN A 56 -3.71 -12.10 5.66
CA ASN A 56 -2.72 -11.07 5.92
C ASN A 56 -2.94 -10.41 7.29
N ASP A 57 -1.85 -10.01 7.92
CA ASP A 57 -1.82 -9.25 9.16
C ASP A 57 -1.67 -7.76 8.88
N TYR A 58 -0.95 -7.40 7.80
CA TYR A 58 -0.72 -6.01 7.41
C TYR A 58 -0.76 -5.81 5.90
N LEU A 59 -0.81 -4.54 5.51
CA LEU A 59 -0.56 -4.04 4.17
C LEU A 59 0.62 -3.07 4.25
N HIS A 60 1.70 -3.39 3.55
CA HIS A 60 2.87 -2.54 3.42
C HIS A 60 2.78 -1.81 2.07
N VAL A 61 2.92 -0.48 2.09
CA VAL A 61 2.91 0.37 0.89
C VAL A 61 4.17 1.24 0.91
N GLU A 62 4.94 1.20 -0.16
CA GLU A 62 6.05 2.13 -0.39
C GLU A 62 5.63 3.16 -1.44
N PHE A 63 5.83 4.43 -1.14
CA PHE A 63 5.51 5.53 -2.05
C PHE A 63 6.49 6.68 -1.88
N ASP A 64 6.66 7.46 -2.94
CA ASP A 64 7.39 8.71 -2.90
C ASP A 64 6.39 9.86 -3.02
N CYS A 65 6.65 10.94 -2.29
CA CYS A 65 6.00 12.22 -2.53
C CYS A 65 6.87 13.03 -3.49
N VAL A 66 6.28 13.48 -4.60
CA VAL A 66 6.94 14.40 -5.53
C VAL A 66 6.41 15.80 -5.27
N PRO A 67 7.28 16.82 -5.14
CA PRO A 67 6.84 18.20 -4.97
C PRO A 67 5.90 18.64 -6.09
N LEU A 68 4.83 19.35 -5.75
CA LEU A 68 3.97 19.97 -6.74
C LEU A 68 4.75 21.07 -7.46
N SER A 69 4.83 21.01 -8.78
CA SER A 69 5.37 22.11 -9.58
C SER A 69 4.42 23.30 -9.47
N MET A 70 4.89 24.42 -8.92
CA MET A 70 4.10 25.66 -8.83
C MET A 70 3.91 26.36 -10.19
N ASP A 71 4.53 25.85 -11.26
CA ASP A 71 4.50 26.44 -12.60
C ASP A 71 3.36 25.89 -13.49
N ASP A 72 2.49 25.02 -12.97
CA ASP A 72 1.37 24.43 -13.73
C ASP A 72 0.01 24.93 -13.18
N PRO A 73 -0.46 26.12 -13.60
CA PRO A 73 -1.66 26.76 -13.06
C PRO A 73 -2.98 26.04 -13.41
N ALA A 74 -2.92 24.88 -14.09
CA ALA A 74 -4.09 24.18 -14.63
C ALA A 74 -4.40 22.82 -13.97
N LYS A 75 -3.61 22.35 -13.00
CA LYS A 75 -3.94 21.11 -12.27
C LYS A 75 -4.85 21.40 -11.08
N GLU A 76 -6.15 21.21 -11.27
CA GLU A 76 -7.08 21.01 -10.17
C GLU A 76 -6.68 19.73 -9.42
N TYR A 77 -5.92 19.89 -8.35
CA TYR A 77 -5.61 18.79 -7.44
C TYR A 77 -6.92 18.38 -6.76
N ASN A 78 -7.32 17.11 -6.91
CA ASN A 78 -8.46 16.58 -6.18
C ASN A 78 -8.08 16.49 -4.69
N ILE A 79 -8.53 17.49 -3.92
CA ILE A 79 -8.46 17.52 -2.47
C ILE A 79 -9.81 17.03 -1.95
N CYS A 80 -10.01 15.72 -1.87
CA CYS A 80 -11.21 15.11 -1.28
C CYS A 80 -10.80 13.94 -0.39
#